data_AF-B0LW86-F1
#
_entry.id   AF-B0LW86-F1
#
_cell.length_a   1.000
_cell.length_b   1.000
_cell.length_c   1.000
_cell.angle_alpha   90.00
_cell.angle_beta   90.00
_cell.angle_gamma   90.00
#
_symmetry.space_group_name_H-M   'P 1'
#
loop_
_entity.id
_entity.type
_entity.pdbx_description
1 polymer ?
#
loop_
_entity_poly.entity_id
_entity_poly.type
_entity_poly.pdbx_seq_one_letter_code
_entity_poly.pdbx_strand_id
1 'polypeptide(L)'
;NVSTTLNYCGRKKDNYKIMTDDQKKSDLYERWPDLTMKKDACLDTENFWRYEYNKHGTCCSPTYNQEQYFHLAMALKDKFDLLTSLRNHGIIPGTKYTVQKINNTIKTVTQGYPSLSC
;
A
#
# COMPACT_ATOMS: atom_id res chain seq x y z
N ASN A 1 -22.52 3.50 -5.20
CA ASN A 1 -21.86 4.44 -4.28
C ASN A 1 -20.45 4.66 -4.81
N VAL A 2 -20.21 5.77 -5.51
CA VAL A 2 -18.85 6.10 -5.98
C VAL A 2 -18.15 6.73 -4.78
N SER A 3 -17.36 5.94 -4.05
CA SER A 3 -16.48 6.49 -3.03
C SER A 3 -15.38 7.25 -3.76
N THR A 4 -15.38 8.58 -3.65
CA THR A 4 -14.30 9.42 -4.14
C THR A 4 -13.14 9.35 -3.16
N THR A 5 -12.00 8.83 -3.59
CA THR A 5 -10.77 8.86 -2.79
C THR A 5 -10.40 10.30 -2.45
N LEU A 6 -10.19 10.59 -1.18
CA LEU A 6 -9.71 11.90 -0.73
C LEU A 6 -8.24 12.09 -1.13
N ASN A 7 -7.91 13.28 -1.64
CA ASN A 7 -6.58 13.62 -2.12
C ASN A 7 -6.16 15.03 -1.66
N TYR A 8 -4.87 15.23 -1.40
CA TYR A 8 -4.21 16.51 -1.15
C TYR A 8 -4.86 17.36 -0.03
N CYS A 9 -5.16 16.73 1.11
CA CYS A 9 -5.80 17.41 2.25
C CYS A 9 -4.81 18.22 3.12
N GLY A 10 -3.50 18.11 2.84
CA GLY A 10 -2.46 18.84 3.55
C GLY A 10 -2.48 20.34 3.23
N ARG A 11 -2.08 21.17 4.19
CA ARG A 11 -2.05 22.64 4.02
C ARG A 11 -0.84 23.12 3.22
N LYS A 12 0.27 22.39 3.27
CA LYS A 12 1.51 22.72 2.56
C LYS A 12 1.61 21.94 1.25
N LYS A 13 2.41 22.46 0.32
CA LYS A 13 2.82 21.71 -0.89
C LYS A 13 3.54 20.41 -0.53
N ASP A 14 4.35 20.45 0.53
CA ASP A 14 5.02 19.29 1.08
C ASP A 14 4.83 19.25 2.60
N ASN A 15 4.19 18.18 3.07
CA ASN A 15 3.93 17.89 4.49
C ASN A 15 4.77 16.68 4.95
N TYR A 16 5.55 16.08 4.06
CA TYR A 16 6.35 14.90 4.34
C TYR A 16 7.59 15.26 5.15
N LYS A 17 7.88 14.44 6.16
CA LYS A 17 9.14 14.48 6.92
C LYS A 17 10.03 13.37 6.40
N ILE A 18 11.25 13.72 5.98
CA ILE A 18 12.26 12.73 5.54
C ILE A 18 12.47 11.70 6.66
N MET A 19 12.44 10.42 6.31
CA MET A 19 12.74 9.35 7.25
C MET A 19 14.24 9.37 7.57
N THR A 20 14.62 9.36 8.83
CA THR A 20 16.03 9.35 9.26
C THR A 20 16.48 7.98 9.77
N ASP A 21 15.55 7.04 9.88
CA ASP A 21 15.79 5.69 10.37
C ASP A 21 15.90 4.74 9.18
N ASP A 22 17.12 4.31 8.87
CA ASP A 22 17.43 3.45 7.73
C ASP A 22 16.76 2.07 7.84
N GLN A 23 16.58 1.56 9.06
CA GLN A 23 15.88 0.29 9.26
C GLN A 23 14.40 0.44 8.89
N LYS A 24 13.75 1.52 9.33
CA LYS A 24 12.35 1.80 8.94
C LYS A 24 12.19 2.00 7.44
N LYS A 25 13.15 2.66 6.78
CA LYS A 25 13.15 2.78 5.31
C LYS A 25 13.26 1.42 4.63
N SER A 26 14.19 0.58 5.09
CA SER A 26 14.37 -0.76 4.54
C SER A 26 13.11 -1.61 4.74
N ASP A 27 12.52 -1.58 5.93
CA ASP A 27 11.30 -2.33 6.24
C ASP A 27 10.10 -1.89 5.39
N LEU A 28 9.98 -0.57 5.13
CA LEU A 28 8.97 -0.02 4.25
C LEU A 28 9.23 -0.41 2.80
N TYR A 29 10.48 -0.39 2.33
CA TYR A 29 10.84 -0.80 0.97
C TYR A 29 10.48 -2.25 0.68
N GLU A 30 10.75 -3.18 1.60
CA GLU A 30 10.40 -4.60 1.39
C GLU A 30 8.89 -4.83 1.25
N ARG A 31 8.05 -3.93 1.77
CA ARG A 31 6.58 -4.04 1.75
C ARG A 31 5.91 -3.15 0.71
N TRP A 32 6.52 -2.01 0.41
CA TRP A 32 5.98 -0.96 -0.44
C TRP A 32 7.09 -0.30 -1.29
N PRO A 33 7.74 -1.06 -2.20
CA PRO A 33 8.83 -0.55 -3.02
C PRO A 33 8.32 0.37 -4.14
N ASP A 34 9.18 1.29 -4.57
CA ASP A 34 9.03 1.94 -5.88
C ASP A 34 9.62 1.03 -6.96
N LEU A 35 8.75 0.43 -7.77
CA LEU A 35 9.15 -0.50 -8.84
C LEU A 35 9.67 0.21 -10.10
N THR A 36 9.69 1.54 -10.14
CA THR A 36 10.15 2.33 -11.29
C THR A 36 11.61 2.76 -11.20
N MET A 37 12.26 2.52 -10.06
CA MET A 37 13.66 2.88 -9.81
C MET A 37 14.40 1.82 -8.99
N LYS A 38 15.72 1.97 -8.89
CA LYS A 38 16.58 1.07 -8.10
C LYS A 38 16.37 1.31 -6.59
N LYS A 39 16.58 0.25 -5.79
CA LYS A 39 16.47 0.28 -4.32
C LYS A 39 17.21 1.46 -3.70
N ASP A 40 18.49 1.64 -4.00
CA ASP A 40 19.31 2.69 -3.39
C ASP A 40 18.76 4.10 -3.69
N ALA A 41 18.30 4.34 -4.92
CA ALA A 41 17.68 5.62 -5.30
C ALA A 41 16.33 5.84 -4.61
N CYS A 42 15.55 4.77 -4.41
CA CYS A 42 14.28 4.82 -3.67
C CYS A 42 14.52 5.17 -2.19
N LEU A 43 15.49 4.52 -1.54
CA LEU A 43 15.83 4.74 -0.13
C LEU A 43 16.43 6.13 0.14
N ASP A 44 17.18 6.66 -0.82
CA ASP A 44 17.76 8.01 -0.76
C ASP A 44 16.70 9.10 -0.96
N THR A 45 15.91 9.00 -2.03
CA THR A 45 14.99 10.09 -2.43
C THR A 45 13.64 10.05 -1.71
N GLU A 46 13.16 8.86 -1.34
CA GLU A 46 11.84 8.61 -0.76
C GLU A 46 10.69 9.20 -1.61
N ASN A 47 10.91 9.41 -2.91
CA ASN A 47 10.00 10.19 -3.77
C ASN A 47 8.59 9.58 -3.82
N PHE A 48 8.52 8.26 -3.95
CA PHE A 48 7.25 7.53 -3.98
C PHE A 48 6.47 7.68 -2.67
N TRP A 49 7.12 7.44 -1.52
CA TRP A 49 6.47 7.57 -0.22
C TRP A 49 6.09 9.01 0.12
N ARG A 50 6.93 9.98 -0.25
CA ARG A 50 6.63 11.41 -0.16
C ARG A 50 5.38 11.77 -0.95
N TYR A 51 5.27 11.26 -2.18
CA TYR A 51 4.11 11.48 -3.04
C TYR A 51 2.84 10.88 -2.42
N GLU A 52 2.87 9.60 -2.05
CA GLU A 52 1.72 8.89 -1.47
C GLU A 52 1.27 9.52 -0.15
N TYR A 53 2.20 9.92 0.71
CA TYR A 53 1.84 10.60 1.95
C TYR A 53 1.22 11.98 1.69
N ASN A 54 1.81 12.80 0.83
CA ASN A 54 1.27 14.13 0.52
C ASN A 54 -0.12 14.04 -0.12
N LYS A 55 -0.31 13.11 -1.06
CA LYS A 55 -1.57 12.92 -1.76
C LYS A 55 -2.63 12.27 -0.89
N HIS A 56 -2.31 11.18 -0.18
CA HIS A 56 -3.30 10.38 0.56
C HIS A 56 -3.13 10.45 2.07
N GLY A 57 -1.91 10.30 2.58
CA GLY A 57 -1.64 10.30 4.03
C GLY A 57 -2.11 11.57 4.74
N THR A 58 -1.97 12.74 4.10
CA THR A 58 -2.43 14.02 4.69
C THR A 58 -3.92 14.05 5.00
N CYS A 59 -4.74 13.28 4.28
CA CYS A 59 -6.19 13.20 4.50
C CYS A 59 -6.59 12.43 5.77
N CYS A 60 -5.66 11.68 6.37
CA CYS A 60 -5.86 11.01 7.65
C CYS A 60 -4.99 11.58 8.78
N SER A 61 -4.29 12.69 8.53
CA SER A 61 -3.39 13.32 9.50
C SER A 61 -4.01 13.75 10.84
N PRO A 62 -5.33 14.03 10.97
CA PRO A 62 -5.94 14.25 12.28
C PRO A 62 -5.93 13.00 13.18
N THR A 63 -5.84 11.81 12.61
CA THR A 63 -5.90 10.52 13.34
C THR A 63 -4.56 9.79 13.36
N TYR A 64 -3.83 9.80 12.23
CA TYR A 64 -2.56 9.11 12.07
C TYR A 64 -1.48 10.09 11.63
N ASN A 65 -0.43 10.23 12.44
CA ASN A 65 0.76 10.94 11.98
C ASN A 65 1.50 10.13 10.88
N GLN A 66 2.52 10.72 10.25
CA GLN A 66 3.24 10.07 9.15
C GLN A 66 3.78 8.68 9.50
N GLU A 67 4.39 8.54 10.68
CA GLU A 67 4.94 7.25 11.11
C GLU A 67 3.84 6.21 11.27
N GLN A 68 2.72 6.59 11.91
CA GLN A 68 1.57 5.71 12.09
C GLN A 68 0.90 5.34 10.76
N TYR A 69 0.87 6.26 9.79
CA TYR A 69 0.35 6.01 8.44
C TYR A 69 1.14 4.89 7.74
N PHE A 70 2.48 5.00 7.71
CA PHE A 70 3.32 3.97 7.10
C PHE A 70 3.32 2.66 7.88
N HIS A 71 3.31 2.73 9.22
CA HIS A 71 3.18 1.54 10.06
C HIS A 71 1.87 0.81 9.74
N LEU A 72 0.74 1.52 9.67
CA LEU A 72 -0.55 0.91 9.35
C LEU A 72 -0.56 0.25 7.97
N ALA A 73 0.04 0.89 6.96
CA ALA A 73 0.17 0.31 5.63
C ALA A 73 0.98 -1.01 5.66
N MET A 74 2.12 -1.02 6.34
CA MET A 74 2.93 -2.23 6.51
C MET A 74 2.19 -3.33 7.27
N ALA A 75 1.51 -2.98 8.37
CA ALA A 75 0.72 -3.94 9.16
C ALA A 75 -0.42 -4.56 8.35
N LEU A 76 -1.10 -3.79 7.49
CA LEU A 76 -2.12 -4.31 6.58
C LEU A 76 -1.53 -5.21 5.49
N LYS A 77 -0.35 -4.86 4.95
CA LYS A 77 0.37 -5.68 3.98
C LYS A 77 0.83 -7.02 4.56
N ASP A 78 1.23 -7.04 5.83
CA ASP A 78 1.67 -8.25 6.54
C ASP A 78 0.48 -9.11 7.01
N LYS A 79 -0.66 -8.49 7.30
CA LYS A 79 -1.88 -9.19 7.71
C LYS A 79 -2.44 -10.10 6.61
N PHE A 80 -2.27 -9.75 5.35
CA PHE A 80 -2.87 -10.46 4.22
C PHE A 80 -1.82 -10.94 3.21
N ASP A 81 -1.37 -12.19 3.37
CA ASP A 81 -0.61 -12.87 2.31
C ASP A 81 -1.56 -13.33 1.19
N LEU A 82 -1.90 -12.38 0.32
CA LEU A 82 -2.80 -12.60 -0.81
C LEU A 82 -2.25 -13.66 -1.78
N LEU A 83 -0.95 -13.67 -2.05
CA LEU A 83 -0.36 -14.59 -3.02
C LEU A 83 -0.45 -16.04 -2.55
N THR A 84 -0.05 -16.31 -1.31
CA THR A 84 -0.17 -17.66 -0.72
C THR A 84 -1.64 -18.07 -0.63
N SER A 85 -2.51 -17.17 -0.21
CA SER A 85 -3.94 -17.47 -0.11
C SER A 85 -4.58 -17.80 -1.46
N LEU A 86 -4.24 -17.05 -2.52
CA LEU A 86 -4.68 -17.31 -3.89
C LEU A 86 -4.17 -18.66 -4.38
N ARG A 87 -2.88 -18.97 -4.16
CA ARG A 87 -2.27 -20.26 -4.53
C ARG A 87 -2.95 -21.44 -3.86
N ASN A 88 -3.26 -21.33 -2.57
CA ASN A 88 -3.98 -22.37 -1.81
C ASN A 88 -5.38 -22.67 -2.37
N HIS A 89 -5.97 -21.74 -3.12
CA HIS A 89 -7.26 -21.90 -3.81
C HIS A 89 -7.10 -22.16 -5.33
N GLY A 90 -5.90 -22.56 -5.75
CA GLY A 90 -5.58 -22.86 -7.15
C GLY A 90 -5.70 -21.64 -8.07
N ILE A 91 -5.41 -20.45 -7.56
CA ILE A 91 -5.20 -19.22 -8.35
C ILE A 91 -3.70 -18.94 -8.37
N ILE A 92 -3.06 -19.34 -9.46
CA ILE A 92 -1.63 -19.24 -9.68
C ILE A 92 -1.39 -18.24 -10.83
N PRO A 93 -0.44 -17.29 -10.69
CA PRO A 93 -0.06 -16.38 -11.77
C PRO A 93 0.32 -17.13 -13.06
N GLY A 94 0.00 -16.57 -14.22
CA GLY A 94 0.30 -17.14 -15.55
C GLY A 94 -0.88 -17.84 -16.24
N THR A 95 -2.03 -17.95 -15.58
CA THR A 95 -3.26 -18.51 -16.17
C THR A 95 -4.46 -17.59 -15.95
N LYS A 96 -5.61 -17.92 -16.54
CA LYS A 96 -6.83 -17.10 -16.53
C LYS A 96 -7.84 -17.63 -15.51
N TYR A 97 -8.51 -16.72 -14.82
CA TYR A 97 -9.58 -17.01 -13.86
C TYR A 97 -10.73 -16.02 -14.00
N THR A 98 -11.92 -16.42 -13.57
CA THR A 98 -13.05 -15.49 -13.54
C THR A 98 -12.86 -14.45 -12.43
N VAL A 99 -13.32 -13.22 -12.66
CA VAL A 99 -13.37 -12.15 -11.66
C VAL A 99 -14.07 -12.63 -10.39
N GLN A 100 -15.15 -13.39 -10.52
CA GLN A 100 -15.89 -13.98 -9.40
C GLN A 100 -15.03 -14.93 -8.57
N LYS A 101 -14.21 -15.79 -9.19
CA LYS A 101 -13.32 -16.72 -8.47
C LYS A 101 -12.30 -15.93 -7.63
N ILE A 102 -11.69 -14.90 -8.22
CA ILE A 102 -10.71 -14.04 -7.53
C ILE A 102 -11.38 -13.30 -6.37
N ASN A 103 -12.52 -12.64 -6.61
CA ASN A 103 -13.26 -11.90 -5.59
C ASN A 103 -13.67 -12.78 -4.40
N ASN A 104 -14.25 -13.95 -4.67
CA ASN A 104 -14.68 -14.85 -3.61
C ASN A 104 -13.49 -15.36 -2.79
N THR A 105 -12.37 -15.69 -3.45
CA THR A 105 -11.15 -16.14 -2.77
C THR A 105 -10.56 -15.04 -1.89
N ILE A 106 -10.50 -13.80 -2.36
CA ILE A 106 -9.98 -12.71 -1.54
C ILE A 106 -10.92 -12.44 -0.35
N LYS A 107 -12.25 -12.49 -0.56
CA LYS A 107 -13.24 -12.31 0.51
C LYS A 107 -13.09 -13.32 1.65
N THR A 108 -12.74 -14.58 1.38
CA THR A 108 -12.56 -15.56 2.46
C THR A 108 -11.40 -15.19 3.40
N VAL A 109 -10.38 -14.50 2.87
CA VAL A 109 -9.19 -14.09 3.62
C VAL A 109 -9.37 -12.74 4.28
N THR A 110 -9.96 -11.77 3.58
CA THR A 110 -10.07 -10.38 4.04
C THR A 110 -11.39 -10.07 4.74
N GLN A 111 -12.37 -10.99 4.67
CA GLN A 111 -13.77 -10.81 5.10
C GLN A 111 -14.53 -9.70 4.37
N GLY A 112 -13.93 -9.08 3.36
CA GLY A 112 -14.52 -8.02 2.54
C GLY A 112 -14.32 -8.29 1.05
N TYR A 113 -15.26 -7.85 0.21
CA TYR A 113 -15.03 -7.91 -1.23
C TYR A 113 -13.92 -6.92 -1.62
N PRO A 114 -12.91 -7.34 -2.38
CA PRO A 114 -11.91 -6.41 -2.89
C PRO A 114 -12.51 -5.55 -4.02
N SER A 115 -11.85 -4.43 -4.28
CA SER A 115 -11.99 -3.71 -5.55
C SER A 115 -10.88 -4.18 -6.48
N LEU A 116 -11.24 -4.87 -7.57
CA LEU A 116 -10.27 -5.33 -8.57
C LEU A 116 -10.08 -4.25 -9.64
N SER A 117 -8.81 -3.98 -9.96
CA SER A 117 -8.39 -3.12 -11.07
C SER A 117 -7.62 -3.99 -12.07
N CYS A 118 -7.91 -3.81 -13.36
CA CYS A 118 -7.33 -4.55 -14.48
C CYS A 118 -6.70 -3.58 -15.48
#